data_AF-B0R1Y7-F1
#
_entry.id   AF-B0R1Y7-F1
#
_cell.length_a   1.000
_cell.length_b   1.000
_cell.length_c   1.000
_cell.angle_alpha   90.00
_cell.angle_beta   90.00
_cell.angle_gamma   90.00
#
_symmetry.space_group_name_H-M   'P 1'
#
loop_
_entity.id
_entity.type
_entity.pdbx_description
1 polymer ?
#
loop_
_entity_poly.entity_id
_entity_poly.type
_entity_poly.pdbx_seq_one_letter_code
_entity_poly.pdbx_strand_id
1 'polypeptide(L)'
;QLSYELPVQDLVSAIHRNSAASGLFLRAINIRFSHMNNPCLVRQTLRLLDGIHLTQSGMLLTLLIEKFLTTHWQSVGRVASGLACRRVEMLLAERVDQHSKTQLTHEELTKLEGFITSNRLAQKNQRLMSLLSRIKLDLTVEEPAQSPPDLPTDLPKNLADVFLDKEWYVSHVESCCCGNGPASSSRDCATMLSRLSYEDILAIMTREDFDHTLIGECISLGLARTQVGASEHGQTPSSAQPPNATPSSTAPSSSGGEHPSQATPLDALLKASMPTLITHLKAFAALVPRPHQILEPASESQEARDYYSKMME
;
A
#
# COMPACT_ATOMS: atom_id res chain seq x y z
N GLN A 1 -25.79 -15.83 13.08
CA GLN A 1 -25.51 -16.53 14.36
C GLN A 1 -26.13 -17.90 14.36
N LEU A 2 -27.44 -18.04 14.14
CA LEU A 2 -28.16 -19.33 14.16
C LEU A 2 -28.20 -20.06 12.79
N SER A 3 -27.35 -19.70 11.84
CA SER A 3 -27.41 -20.23 10.47
C SER A 3 -27.03 -21.72 10.34
N TYR A 4 -26.55 -22.34 11.41
CA TYR A 4 -26.30 -23.78 11.47
C TYR A 4 -27.55 -24.58 11.84
N GLU A 5 -28.58 -23.92 12.39
CA GLU A 5 -29.84 -24.56 12.76
C GLU A 5 -30.68 -24.84 11.51
N LEU A 6 -31.20 -26.07 11.40
CA LEU A 6 -31.95 -26.52 10.22
C LEU A 6 -33.14 -25.60 9.87
N PRO A 7 -34.01 -25.17 10.81
CA PRO A 7 -35.11 -24.27 10.48
C PRO A 7 -34.65 -22.92 9.91
N VAL A 8 -33.48 -22.45 10.34
CA VAL A 8 -32.90 -21.19 9.86
C VAL A 8 -32.32 -21.37 8.47
N GLN A 9 -31.73 -22.53 8.17
CA GLN A 9 -31.27 -22.85 6.81
C GLN A 9 -32.44 -22.91 5.83
N ASP A 10 -33.55 -23.52 6.22
CA ASP A 10 -34.77 -23.56 5.40
C ASP A 10 -35.30 -22.16 5.12
N LEU A 11 -35.37 -21.30 6.15
CA LEU A 11 -35.74 -19.89 6.00
C LEU A 11 -34.80 -19.14 5.05
N VAL A 12 -33.48 -19.29 5.22
CA VAL A 12 -32.48 -18.67 4.35
C VAL A 12 -32.64 -19.16 2.91
N SER A 13 -32.89 -20.45 2.71
CA SER A 13 -33.13 -21.01 1.38
C SER A 13 -34.38 -20.43 0.72
N ALA A 14 -35.45 -20.17 1.48
CA ALA A 14 -36.65 -19.53 0.99
C ALA A 14 -36.39 -18.05 0.62
N ILE A 15 -35.58 -17.34 1.40
CA ILE A 15 -35.13 -15.97 1.09
C ILE A 15 -34.34 -15.95 -0.22
N HIS A 16 -33.45 -16.91 -0.43
CA HIS A 16 -32.61 -17.03 -1.64
C HIS A 16 -33.42 -17.25 -2.91
N ARG A 17 -34.56 -17.94 -2.82
CA ARG A 17 -35.47 -18.18 -3.96
C ARG A 17 -36.36 -16.98 -4.31
N ASN A 18 -36.40 -15.96 -3.46
CA ASN A 18 -37.27 -14.79 -3.65
C ASN A 18 -36.43 -13.50 -3.81
N SER A 19 -36.52 -12.87 -4.99
CA SER A 19 -35.84 -11.61 -5.30
C SER A 19 -36.06 -10.51 -4.27
N ALA A 20 -37.31 -10.25 -3.88
CA ALA A 20 -37.64 -9.17 -2.95
C ALA A 20 -37.13 -9.45 -1.54
N ALA A 21 -37.26 -10.70 -1.07
CA ALA A 21 -36.75 -11.12 0.23
C ALA A 21 -35.21 -11.04 0.27
N SER A 22 -34.54 -11.52 -0.78
CA SER A 22 -33.09 -11.40 -0.96
C SER A 22 -32.64 -9.93 -0.92
N GLY A 23 -33.40 -9.04 -1.57
CA GLY A 23 -33.12 -7.60 -1.55
C GLY A 23 -33.23 -6.99 -0.14
N LEU A 24 -34.30 -7.32 0.60
CA LEU A 24 -34.46 -6.88 1.99
C LEU A 24 -33.34 -7.43 2.90
N PHE A 25 -32.95 -8.68 2.69
CA PHE A 25 -31.89 -9.32 3.46
C PHE A 25 -30.54 -8.61 3.25
N LEU A 26 -30.18 -8.27 2.01
CA LEU A 26 -28.98 -7.49 1.69
C LEU A 26 -29.00 -6.10 2.35
N ARG A 27 -30.13 -5.40 2.29
CA ARG A 27 -30.27 -4.07 2.93
C ARG A 27 -30.09 -4.16 4.45
N ALA A 28 -30.71 -5.16 5.07
CA ALA A 28 -30.55 -5.39 6.51
C ALA A 28 -29.09 -5.67 6.88
N ILE A 29 -28.36 -6.46 6.08
CA ILE A 29 -26.93 -6.69 6.28
C ILE A 29 -26.14 -5.40 6.13
N ASN A 30 -26.39 -4.60 5.08
CA ASN A 30 -25.68 -3.35 4.84
C ASN A 30 -25.79 -2.38 6.02
N ILE A 31 -26.98 -2.25 6.61
CA ILE A 31 -27.22 -1.38 7.78
C ILE A 31 -26.49 -1.91 9.02
N ARG A 32 -26.44 -3.23 9.22
CA ARG A 32 -25.87 -3.84 10.43
C ARG A 32 -24.36 -4.09 10.32
N PHE A 33 -23.77 -3.97 9.14
CA PHE A 33 -22.38 -4.32 8.88
C PHE A 33 -21.37 -3.54 9.74
N SER A 34 -21.61 -2.23 9.96
CA SER A 34 -20.76 -1.36 10.79
C SER A 34 -20.59 -1.85 12.24
N HIS A 35 -21.52 -2.66 12.73
CA HIS A 35 -21.50 -3.19 14.09
C HIS A 35 -20.90 -4.61 14.17
N MET A 36 -20.47 -5.18 13.05
CA MET A 36 -19.90 -6.54 13.01
C MET A 36 -18.39 -6.52 13.25
N ASN A 37 -18.00 -6.60 14.52
CA ASN A 37 -16.58 -6.69 14.91
C ASN A 37 -16.04 -8.12 15.03
N ASN A 38 -16.86 -9.14 14.73
CA ASN A 38 -16.49 -10.55 14.88
C ASN A 38 -16.21 -11.20 13.51
N PRO A 39 -14.95 -11.61 13.21
CA PRO A 39 -14.58 -12.17 11.92
C PRO A 39 -15.29 -13.49 11.58
N CYS A 40 -15.65 -14.29 12.59
CA CYS A 40 -16.41 -15.53 12.39
C CYS A 40 -17.83 -15.24 11.93
N LEU A 41 -18.47 -14.23 12.51
CA LEU A 41 -19.82 -13.80 12.09
C LEU A 41 -19.79 -13.24 10.67
N VAL A 42 -18.81 -12.38 10.34
CA VAL A 42 -18.67 -11.80 9.00
C VAL A 42 -18.43 -12.88 7.95
N ARG A 43 -17.58 -13.87 8.24
CA ARG A 43 -17.37 -15.02 7.36
C ARG A 43 -18.64 -15.85 7.18
N GLN A 44 -19.42 -16.04 8.23
CA GLN A 44 -20.69 -16.75 8.12
C GLN A 44 -21.70 -15.96 7.29
N THR A 45 -21.76 -14.63 7.44
CA THR A 45 -22.59 -13.76 6.58
C THR A 45 -22.21 -13.91 5.12
N LEU A 46 -20.92 -13.93 4.77
CA LEU A 46 -20.46 -14.17 3.39
C LEU A 46 -20.96 -15.50 2.81
N ARG A 47 -21.02 -16.57 3.63
CA ARG A 47 -21.56 -17.86 3.18
C ARG A 47 -23.05 -17.79 2.88
N LEU A 48 -23.81 -17.00 3.65
CA LEU A 48 -25.23 -16.77 3.37
C LEU A 48 -25.39 -15.95 2.09
N LEU A 49 -24.51 -14.98 1.85
CA LEU A 49 -24.55 -14.14 0.66
C LEU A 49 -24.28 -14.88 -0.66
N ASP A 50 -23.66 -16.07 -0.64
CA ASP A 50 -23.38 -16.88 -1.84
C ASP A 50 -24.67 -17.31 -2.57
N GLY A 51 -25.75 -17.55 -1.82
CA GLY A 51 -27.01 -18.05 -2.37
C GLY A 51 -28.03 -16.99 -2.78
N ILE A 52 -27.70 -15.70 -2.70
CA ILE A 52 -28.65 -14.61 -2.97
C ILE A 52 -29.24 -14.69 -4.38
N HIS A 53 -30.52 -14.35 -4.52
CA HIS A 53 -31.20 -14.37 -5.82
C HIS A 53 -30.47 -13.52 -6.88
N LEU A 54 -30.34 -14.02 -8.11
CA LEU A 54 -29.51 -13.39 -9.13
C LEU A 54 -29.94 -11.97 -9.50
N THR A 55 -31.24 -11.67 -9.42
CA THR A 55 -31.78 -10.31 -9.65
C THR A 55 -31.27 -9.23 -8.68
N GLN A 56 -30.60 -9.62 -7.60
CA GLN A 56 -30.02 -8.72 -6.60
C GLN A 56 -28.49 -8.67 -6.67
N SER A 57 -27.89 -9.11 -7.78
CA SER A 57 -26.44 -9.19 -7.94
C SER A 57 -25.77 -7.83 -7.89
N GLY A 58 -26.40 -6.79 -8.45
CA GLY A 58 -25.87 -5.41 -8.39
C GLY A 58 -25.67 -4.94 -6.95
N MET A 59 -26.74 -5.00 -6.14
CA MET A 59 -26.67 -4.62 -4.73
C MET A 59 -25.72 -5.52 -3.92
N LEU A 60 -25.64 -6.81 -4.23
CA LEU A 60 -24.66 -7.71 -3.60
C LEU A 60 -23.22 -7.28 -3.93
N LEU A 61 -22.92 -6.96 -5.18
CA LEU A 61 -21.58 -6.53 -5.59
C LEU A 61 -21.18 -5.21 -4.93
N THR A 62 -22.10 -4.24 -4.87
CA THR A 62 -21.89 -2.99 -4.13
C THR A 62 -21.57 -3.27 -2.66
N LEU A 63 -22.36 -4.12 -2.00
CA LEU A 63 -22.12 -4.49 -0.60
C LEU A 63 -20.76 -5.16 -0.40
N LEU A 64 -20.40 -6.12 -1.26
CA LEU A 64 -19.11 -6.83 -1.16
C LEU A 64 -17.92 -5.89 -1.35
N ILE A 65 -17.98 -5.02 -2.36
CA ILE A 65 -16.89 -4.11 -2.70
C ILE A 65 -16.74 -3.00 -1.67
N GLU A 66 -17.84 -2.34 -1.30
CA GLU A 66 -17.79 -1.18 -0.41
C GLU A 66 -17.55 -1.56 1.07
N LYS A 67 -18.06 -2.72 1.51
CA LYS A 67 -18.02 -3.12 2.93
C LYS A 67 -17.07 -4.27 3.23
N PHE A 68 -17.08 -5.34 2.43
CA PHE A 68 -16.34 -6.56 2.76
C PHE A 68 -14.88 -6.50 2.28
N LEU A 69 -14.60 -5.95 1.09
CA LEU A 69 -13.22 -5.85 0.57
C LEU A 69 -12.36 -4.86 1.36
N THR A 70 -12.98 -3.86 1.99
CA THR A 70 -12.31 -2.85 2.82
C THR A 70 -12.04 -3.33 4.25
N THR A 71 -12.44 -4.55 4.61
CA THR A 71 -12.17 -5.09 5.94
C THR A 71 -10.67 -5.34 6.17
N HIS A 72 -10.22 -5.09 7.40
CA HIS A 72 -8.83 -5.37 7.79
C HIS A 72 -8.51 -6.88 7.78
N TRP A 73 -9.52 -7.74 7.98
CA TRP A 73 -9.37 -9.19 7.95
C TRP A 73 -9.14 -9.72 6.54
N GLN A 74 -7.88 -9.95 6.19
CA GLN A 74 -7.48 -10.40 4.85
C GLN A 74 -8.19 -11.68 4.38
N SER A 75 -8.45 -12.63 5.28
CA SER A 75 -9.18 -13.86 4.95
C SER A 75 -10.62 -13.59 4.52
N VAL A 76 -11.29 -12.61 5.14
CA VAL A 76 -12.66 -12.20 4.79
C VAL A 76 -12.64 -11.51 3.43
N GLY A 77 -11.70 -10.58 3.22
CA GLY A 77 -11.52 -9.90 1.94
C GLY A 77 -11.29 -10.87 0.77
N ARG A 78 -10.48 -11.93 0.97
CA ARG A 78 -10.28 -12.98 -0.07
C ARG A 78 -11.56 -13.75 -0.40
N VAL A 79 -12.34 -14.13 0.61
CA VAL A 79 -13.62 -14.83 0.39
C VAL A 79 -14.61 -13.91 -0.32
N ALA A 80 -14.71 -12.65 0.09
CA ALA A 80 -15.56 -11.65 -0.55
C ALA A 80 -15.16 -11.41 -2.01
N SER A 81 -13.86 -11.33 -2.30
CA SER A 81 -13.31 -11.20 -3.65
C SER A 81 -13.68 -12.39 -4.53
N GLY A 82 -13.51 -13.62 -4.03
CA GLY A 82 -13.91 -14.83 -4.73
C GLY A 82 -15.40 -14.89 -5.02
N LEU A 83 -16.24 -14.51 -4.04
CA LEU A 83 -17.69 -14.42 -4.21
C LEU A 83 -18.08 -13.36 -5.24
N ALA A 84 -17.48 -12.17 -5.20
CA ALA A 84 -17.73 -11.11 -6.17
C ALA A 84 -17.34 -11.55 -7.60
N CYS A 85 -16.18 -12.19 -7.77
CA CYS A 85 -15.74 -12.72 -9.06
C CYS A 85 -16.74 -13.75 -9.61
N ARG A 86 -17.11 -14.75 -8.79
CA ARG A 86 -18.09 -15.77 -9.18
C ARG A 86 -19.42 -15.15 -9.57
N ARG A 87 -19.85 -14.12 -8.83
CA ARG A 87 -21.11 -13.43 -9.10
C ARG A 87 -21.09 -12.69 -10.43
N VAL A 88 -19.99 -11.99 -10.73
CA VAL A 88 -19.76 -11.35 -12.03
C VAL A 88 -19.71 -12.38 -13.15
N GLU A 89 -19.06 -13.53 -12.95
CA GLU A 89 -19.02 -14.61 -13.93
C GLU A 89 -20.41 -15.19 -14.21
N MET A 90 -21.26 -15.35 -13.19
CA MET A 90 -22.66 -15.75 -13.38
C MET A 90 -23.42 -14.72 -14.22
N LEU A 91 -23.26 -13.43 -13.94
CA LEU A 91 -23.88 -12.37 -14.74
C LEU A 91 -23.40 -12.37 -16.20
N LEU A 92 -22.10 -12.63 -16.42
CA LEU A 92 -21.52 -12.78 -17.76
C LEU A 92 -21.97 -14.07 -18.48
N ALA A 93 -22.26 -15.14 -17.75
CA ALA A 93 -22.72 -16.41 -18.30
C ALA A 93 -24.21 -16.39 -18.65
N GLU A 94 -25.03 -15.70 -17.86
CA GLU A 94 -26.48 -15.56 -18.05
C GLU A 94 -26.86 -14.52 -19.11
N ARG A 95 -26.01 -14.39 -20.14
CA ARG A 95 -25.91 -13.36 -21.18
C ARG A 95 -27.17 -13.14 -22.05
N VAL A 96 -28.37 -13.55 -21.64
CA VAL A 96 -29.55 -13.63 -22.51
C VAL A 96 -30.80 -12.92 -21.96
N ASP A 97 -30.89 -12.62 -20.66
CA ASP A 97 -32.09 -11.97 -20.12
C ASP A 97 -31.88 -10.47 -19.84
N GLN A 98 -32.84 -9.65 -20.29
CA GLN A 98 -32.96 -8.19 -20.07
C GLN A 98 -32.77 -7.74 -18.60
N HIS A 99 -32.81 -8.66 -17.63
CA HIS A 99 -32.66 -8.41 -16.20
C HIS A 99 -31.22 -8.19 -15.71
N SER A 100 -30.19 -8.63 -16.44
CA SER A 100 -28.79 -8.30 -16.07
C SER A 100 -28.49 -6.82 -16.32
N LYS A 101 -29.07 -6.26 -17.39
CA LYS A 101 -28.93 -4.85 -17.81
C LYS A 101 -29.61 -3.86 -16.87
N THR A 102 -30.63 -4.28 -16.12
CA THR A 102 -31.35 -3.40 -15.17
C THR A 102 -30.71 -3.33 -13.78
N GLN A 103 -29.79 -4.24 -13.46
CA GLN A 103 -29.20 -4.32 -12.11
C GLN A 103 -27.90 -3.55 -11.95
N LEU A 104 -27.18 -3.33 -13.04
CA LEU A 104 -25.84 -2.74 -13.05
C LEU A 104 -25.71 -1.83 -14.27
N THR A 105 -25.82 -0.53 -14.02
CA THR A 105 -25.58 0.51 -15.02
C THR A 105 -24.09 0.74 -15.22
N HIS A 106 -23.72 1.33 -16.37
CA HIS A 106 -22.34 1.73 -16.65
C HIS A 106 -21.77 2.69 -15.58
N GLU A 107 -22.61 3.57 -15.04
CA GLU A 107 -22.26 4.49 -13.96
C GLU A 107 -21.93 3.75 -12.65
N GLU A 108 -22.76 2.77 -12.27
CA GLU A 108 -22.53 1.96 -11.08
C GLU A 108 -21.25 1.13 -11.20
N LEU A 109 -20.96 0.53 -12.36
CA LEU A 109 -19.69 -0.16 -12.59
C LEU A 109 -18.49 0.78 -12.45
N THR A 110 -18.56 1.97 -13.05
CA THR A 110 -17.48 2.95 -12.98
C THR A 110 -17.25 3.43 -11.55
N LYS A 111 -18.33 3.60 -10.78
CA LYS A 111 -18.24 3.91 -9.34
C LYS A 111 -17.54 2.79 -8.56
N LEU A 112 -17.85 1.53 -8.84
CA LEU A 112 -17.22 0.38 -8.18
C LEU A 112 -15.73 0.25 -8.55
N GLU A 113 -15.37 0.40 -9.83
CA GLU A 113 -13.97 0.42 -10.28
C GLU A 113 -13.17 1.56 -9.61
N GLY A 114 -13.78 2.76 -9.56
CA GLY A 114 -13.20 3.92 -8.89
C GLY A 114 -12.99 3.68 -7.39
N PHE A 115 -13.96 3.04 -6.72
CA PHE A 115 -13.86 2.68 -5.31
C PHE A 115 -12.73 1.66 -5.04
N ILE A 116 -12.58 0.65 -5.89
CA ILE A 116 -11.48 -0.33 -5.75
C ILE A 116 -10.12 0.33 -5.94
N THR A 117 -10.02 1.28 -6.88
CA THR A 117 -8.77 1.98 -7.20
C THR A 117 -8.38 2.96 -6.09
N SER A 118 -9.33 3.78 -5.61
CA SER A 118 -9.09 4.77 -4.56
C SER A 118 -8.67 4.12 -3.23
N ASN A 119 -9.22 2.94 -2.92
CA ASN A 119 -8.85 2.17 -1.73
C ASN A 119 -7.61 1.27 -1.92
N ARG A 120 -6.88 1.39 -3.05
CA ARG A 120 -5.70 0.57 -3.39
C ARG A 120 -5.96 -0.95 -3.36
N LEU A 121 -7.19 -1.35 -3.63
CA LEU A 121 -7.62 -2.74 -3.66
C LEU A 121 -7.40 -3.38 -5.04
N ALA A 122 -7.12 -2.58 -6.07
CA ALA A 122 -6.99 -3.02 -7.47
C ALA A 122 -5.89 -4.08 -7.64
N GLN A 123 -4.69 -3.86 -7.08
CA GLN A 123 -3.58 -4.81 -7.20
C GLN A 123 -3.89 -6.17 -6.55
N LYS A 124 -4.66 -6.18 -5.47
CA LYS A 124 -5.03 -7.40 -4.75
C LYS A 124 -6.19 -8.14 -5.42
N ASN A 125 -7.01 -7.42 -6.19
CA ASN A 125 -8.24 -7.91 -6.79
C ASN A 125 -8.21 -7.78 -8.33
N GLN A 126 -7.07 -8.06 -8.95
CA GLN A 126 -6.88 -7.92 -10.42
C GLN A 126 -7.93 -8.71 -11.22
N ARG A 127 -8.27 -9.92 -10.79
CA ARG A 127 -9.33 -10.73 -11.44
C ARG A 127 -10.69 -10.06 -11.36
N LEU A 128 -11.05 -9.46 -10.22
CA LEU A 128 -12.32 -8.75 -10.09
C LEU A 128 -12.34 -7.52 -11.01
N MET A 129 -11.25 -6.77 -11.05
CA MET A 129 -11.11 -5.62 -11.96
C MET A 129 -11.28 -6.02 -13.42
N SER A 130 -10.59 -7.08 -13.88
CA SER A 130 -10.71 -7.52 -15.27
C SER A 130 -12.12 -8.02 -15.61
N LEU A 131 -12.79 -8.68 -14.66
CA LEU A 131 -14.16 -9.13 -14.80
C LEU A 131 -15.17 -7.97 -14.86
N LEU A 132 -15.00 -6.92 -14.05
CA LEU A 132 -15.83 -5.71 -14.10
C LEU A 132 -15.67 -4.98 -15.43
N SER A 133 -14.43 -4.78 -15.88
CA SER A 133 -14.16 -4.15 -17.17
C SER A 133 -14.71 -4.97 -18.35
N ARG A 134 -14.74 -6.31 -18.22
CA ARG A 134 -15.39 -7.18 -19.21
C ARG A 134 -16.91 -7.02 -19.26
N ILE A 135 -17.60 -6.95 -18.12
CA ILE A 135 -19.05 -6.63 -18.10
C ILE A 135 -19.28 -5.26 -18.74
N LYS A 136 -18.46 -4.27 -18.40
CA LYS A 136 -18.57 -2.90 -18.94
C LYS A 136 -18.48 -2.89 -20.47
N LEU A 137 -17.52 -3.64 -21.03
CA LEU A 137 -17.37 -3.78 -22.48
C LEU A 137 -18.59 -4.46 -23.11
N ASP A 138 -19.10 -5.54 -22.51
CA ASP A 138 -20.31 -6.22 -23.01
C ASP A 138 -21.53 -5.29 -23.02
N LEU A 139 -21.66 -4.38 -22.05
CA LEU A 139 -22.75 -3.39 -22.01
C LEU A 139 -22.62 -2.33 -23.12
N THR A 140 -21.40 -2.01 -23.58
CA THR A 140 -21.16 -1.01 -24.63
C THR A 140 -21.32 -1.54 -26.07
N VAL A 141 -21.13 -2.84 -26.30
CA VAL A 141 -21.13 -3.45 -27.65
C VAL A 141 -22.53 -3.49 -28.31
N GLU A 142 -23.62 -3.26 -27.56
CA GLU A 142 -24.98 -3.24 -28.11
C GLU A 142 -25.55 -1.85 -28.46
N GLU A 143 -24.80 -0.75 -28.24
CA GLU A 143 -25.15 0.53 -28.90
C GLU A 143 -24.59 0.53 -30.33
N PRO A 144 -25.38 0.93 -31.36
CA PRO A 144 -24.94 0.86 -32.74
C PRO A 144 -23.73 1.78 -32.97
N ALA A 145 -22.60 1.15 -33.24
CA ALA A 145 -21.37 1.68 -33.84
C ALA A 145 -21.33 3.21 -34.01
N GLN A 146 -20.95 3.91 -32.95
CA GLN A 146 -20.13 5.10 -33.11
C GLN A 146 -18.72 4.72 -32.65
N SER A 147 -17.75 5.14 -33.46
CA SER A 147 -16.31 4.94 -33.39
C SER A 147 -15.73 4.51 -32.03
N PRO A 148 -14.71 3.62 -32.01
CA PRO A 148 -14.13 3.11 -30.77
C PRO A 148 -13.72 4.27 -29.86
N PRO A 149 -14.27 4.39 -28.63
CA PRO A 149 -13.75 5.34 -27.68
C PRO A 149 -12.37 4.82 -27.24
N ASP A 150 -11.37 5.66 -27.41
CA ASP A 150 -10.02 5.43 -26.92
C ASP A 150 -10.09 5.05 -25.44
N LEU A 151 -9.80 3.78 -25.16
CA LEU A 151 -9.58 3.28 -23.81
C LEU A 151 -8.52 4.19 -23.16
N PRO A 152 -8.77 4.85 -22.02
CA PRO A 152 -7.70 5.46 -21.24
C PRO A 152 -6.91 4.33 -20.61
N THR A 153 -6.05 3.73 -21.44
CA THR A 153 -5.00 2.83 -21.00
C THR A 153 -3.87 3.74 -20.56
N ASP A 154 -3.93 4.24 -19.33
CA ASP A 154 -2.74 4.77 -18.64
C ASP A 154 -1.81 3.62 -18.20
N LEU A 155 -1.65 2.63 -19.09
CA LEU A 155 -0.56 1.68 -19.08
C LEU A 155 0.15 1.87 -20.42
N PRO A 156 1.46 2.18 -20.44
CA PRO A 156 2.19 2.36 -21.68
C PRO A 156 2.05 1.09 -22.53
N LYS A 157 1.33 1.21 -23.66
CA LYS A 157 1.16 0.14 -24.65
C LYS A 157 2.47 -0.21 -25.37
N ASN A 158 3.53 0.55 -25.10
CA ASN A 158 4.90 0.26 -25.50
C ASN A 158 5.85 0.57 -24.33
N LEU A 159 6.50 -0.46 -23.78
CA LEU A 159 7.68 -0.27 -22.93
C LEU A 159 8.86 0.37 -23.69
N ALA A 160 8.74 0.48 -25.02
CA ALA A 160 9.72 1.12 -25.90
C ALA A 160 9.62 2.66 -25.94
N ASP A 161 8.52 3.27 -25.44
CA ASP A 161 8.34 4.73 -25.42
C ASP A 161 8.74 5.38 -24.09
N VAL A 162 9.13 4.58 -23.09
CA VAL A 162 9.64 5.11 -21.81
C VAL A 162 11.12 5.38 -21.98
N PHE A 163 11.46 6.64 -22.27
CA PHE A 163 12.83 7.13 -22.13
C PHE A 163 13.18 7.10 -20.64
N LEU A 164 14.08 6.18 -20.27
CA LEU A 164 14.61 6.07 -18.92
C LEU A 164 15.64 7.19 -18.70
N ASP A 165 15.16 8.39 -18.38
CA ASP A 165 16.00 9.52 -17.97
C ASP A 165 16.14 9.60 -16.43
N LYS A 166 17.05 10.47 -15.98
CA LYS A 166 17.31 10.66 -14.54
C LYS A 166 16.04 11.18 -13.85
N GLU A 167 15.34 12.08 -14.51
CA GLU A 167 14.14 12.77 -14.06
C GLU A 167 13.00 11.78 -13.83
N TRP A 168 12.77 10.84 -14.77
CA TRP A 168 11.80 9.76 -14.63
C TRP A 168 12.12 8.88 -13.44
N TYR A 169 13.40 8.51 -13.25
CA TYR A 169 13.79 7.69 -12.11
C TYR A 169 13.56 8.43 -10.78
N VAL A 170 13.90 9.71 -10.69
CA VAL A 170 13.63 10.54 -9.50
C VAL A 170 12.13 10.62 -9.22
N SER A 171 11.30 10.94 -10.23
CA SER A 171 9.83 10.99 -10.07
C SER A 171 9.22 9.63 -9.68
N HIS A 172 9.80 8.52 -10.16
CA HIS A 172 9.37 7.18 -9.75
C HIS A 172 9.71 6.90 -8.29
N VAL A 173 10.93 7.22 -7.85
CA VAL A 173 11.34 7.08 -6.45
C VAL A 173 10.50 7.97 -5.53
N GLU A 174 10.20 9.20 -5.95
CA GLU A 174 9.29 10.11 -5.25
C GLU A 174 7.91 9.47 -5.05
N SER A 175 7.30 8.94 -6.13
CA SER A 175 6.00 8.27 -6.03
C SER A 175 6.02 7.13 -5.01
N CYS A 176 7.06 6.30 -5.03
CA CYS A 176 7.23 5.18 -4.12
C CYS A 176 7.47 5.61 -2.65
N CYS A 177 8.11 6.76 -2.42
CA CYS A 177 8.45 7.21 -1.07
C CYS A 177 7.41 8.16 -0.45
N CYS A 178 6.62 8.85 -1.27
CA CYS A 178 5.67 9.89 -0.83
C CYS A 178 4.21 9.42 -0.80
N GLY A 179 4.00 8.15 -0.46
CA GLY A 179 2.68 7.57 -0.27
C GLY A 179 1.83 7.38 -1.53
N ASN A 180 2.14 7.98 -2.69
CA ASN A 180 1.29 7.93 -3.89
C ASN A 180 1.56 6.74 -4.84
N GLY A 181 2.61 5.96 -4.57
CA GLY A 181 3.08 4.89 -5.43
C GLY A 181 2.53 3.50 -5.10
N PRO A 182 2.90 2.48 -5.91
CA PRO A 182 2.58 1.09 -5.63
C PRO A 182 3.15 0.67 -4.27
N ALA A 183 2.45 -0.24 -3.57
CA ALA A 183 2.87 -0.74 -2.26
C ALA A 183 4.22 -1.49 -2.38
N SER A 184 5.30 -0.73 -2.26
CA SER A 184 6.68 -1.20 -2.30
C SER A 184 7.15 -1.43 -0.87
N SER A 185 8.02 -2.41 -0.65
CA SER A 185 8.55 -2.62 0.70
C SER A 185 9.45 -1.44 1.10
N SER A 186 9.46 -1.09 2.39
CA SER A 186 10.31 0.01 2.89
C SER A 186 11.79 -0.18 2.54
N ARG A 187 12.22 -1.44 2.47
CA ARG A 187 13.57 -1.83 2.06
C ARG A 187 13.83 -1.55 0.58
N ASP A 188 12.89 -1.86 -0.30
CA ASP A 188 13.03 -1.57 -1.73
C ASP A 188 13.12 -0.05 -1.96
N CYS A 189 12.28 0.74 -1.28
CA CYS A 189 12.36 2.20 -1.32
C CYS A 189 13.73 2.72 -0.87
N ALA A 190 14.27 2.20 0.23
CA ALA A 190 15.61 2.56 0.70
C ALA A 190 16.70 2.20 -0.35
N THR A 191 16.58 1.03 -1.01
CA THR A 191 17.53 0.66 -2.08
C THR A 191 17.42 1.56 -3.31
N MET A 192 16.21 1.99 -3.67
CA MET A 192 15.98 2.90 -4.79
C MET A 192 16.59 4.28 -4.50
N LEU A 193 16.38 4.81 -3.29
CA LEU A 193 16.99 6.04 -2.81
C LEU A 193 18.53 5.97 -2.81
N SER A 194 19.12 4.82 -2.47
CA SER A 194 20.59 4.65 -2.44
C SER A 194 21.29 4.82 -3.80
N ARG A 195 20.54 4.82 -4.91
CA ARG A 195 21.05 5.00 -6.27
C ARG A 195 21.01 6.46 -6.74
N LEU A 196 20.38 7.34 -5.98
CA LEU A 196 20.25 8.76 -6.29
C LEU A 196 21.46 9.56 -5.78
N SER A 197 21.62 10.78 -6.30
CA SER A 197 22.59 11.71 -5.75
C SER A 197 22.15 12.22 -4.37
N TYR A 198 23.09 12.69 -3.55
CA TYR A 198 22.79 13.24 -2.23
C TYR A 198 21.75 14.39 -2.28
N GLU A 199 21.82 15.24 -3.30
CA GLU A 199 20.91 16.37 -3.48
C GLU A 199 19.48 15.88 -3.75
N ASP A 200 19.33 14.91 -4.64
CA ASP A 200 18.03 14.32 -4.97
C ASP A 200 17.44 13.57 -3.75
N ILE A 201 18.27 12.81 -3.01
CA ILE A 201 17.81 12.10 -1.79
C ILE A 201 17.27 13.11 -0.77
N LEU A 202 18.02 14.17 -0.49
CA LEU A 202 17.57 15.20 0.45
C LEU A 202 16.29 15.89 -0.01
N ALA A 203 16.19 16.22 -1.30
CA ALA A 203 15.00 16.84 -1.86
C ALA A 203 13.76 15.97 -1.63
N ILE A 204 13.85 14.65 -1.83
CA ILE A 204 12.75 13.72 -1.59
C ILE A 204 12.43 13.59 -0.10
N MET A 205 13.46 13.40 0.74
CA MET A 205 13.29 13.14 2.17
C MET A 205 12.76 14.36 2.96
N THR A 206 12.91 15.57 2.43
CA THR A 206 12.44 16.80 3.09
C THR A 206 11.01 17.21 2.70
N ARG A 207 10.35 16.46 1.81
CA ARG A 207 8.97 16.74 1.42
C ARG A 207 7.99 16.42 2.57
N GLU A 208 6.89 17.16 2.61
CA GLU A 208 5.83 16.98 3.61
C GLU A 208 5.09 15.64 3.48
N ASP A 209 5.05 15.08 2.28
CA ASP A 209 4.38 13.82 1.94
C ASP A 209 5.27 12.57 2.10
N PHE A 210 6.51 12.73 2.57
CA PHE A 210 7.46 11.64 2.73
C PHE A 210 7.04 10.64 3.81
N ASP A 211 7.10 9.33 3.50
CA ASP A 211 6.83 8.28 4.47
C ASP A 211 7.98 8.15 5.49
N HIS A 212 7.73 8.62 6.71
CA HIS A 212 8.70 8.65 7.78
C HIS A 212 9.12 7.24 8.24
N THR A 213 8.33 6.19 7.94
CA THR A 213 8.70 4.81 8.26
C THR A 213 9.93 4.34 7.48
N LEU A 214 10.25 5.00 6.35
CA LEU A 214 11.40 4.68 5.51
C LEU A 214 12.74 5.11 6.12
N ILE A 215 12.74 6.10 7.03
CA ILE A 215 13.98 6.68 7.59
C ILE A 215 14.83 5.62 8.29
N GLY A 216 14.20 4.74 9.07
CA GLY A 216 14.90 3.67 9.79
C GLY A 216 15.61 2.67 8.86
N GLU A 217 14.94 2.26 7.78
CA GLU A 217 15.53 1.38 6.75
C GLU A 217 16.63 2.10 5.96
N CYS A 218 16.48 3.39 5.67
CA CYS A 218 17.50 4.19 4.99
C CYS A 218 18.79 4.32 5.82
N ILE A 219 18.66 4.55 7.13
CA ILE A 219 19.81 4.59 8.05
C ILE A 219 20.48 3.22 8.13
N SER A 220 19.70 2.15 8.29
CA SER A 220 20.21 0.79 8.39
C SER A 220 20.98 0.38 7.14
N LEU A 221 20.42 0.66 5.95
CA LEU A 221 21.06 0.40 4.67
C LEU A 221 22.31 1.27 4.46
N GLY A 222 22.22 2.57 4.75
CA GLY A 222 23.35 3.49 4.63
C GLY A 222 24.52 3.12 5.56
N LEU A 223 24.24 2.64 6.77
CA LEU A 223 25.25 2.13 7.70
C LEU A 223 25.94 0.88 7.14
N ALA A 224 25.17 -0.09 6.64
CA ALA A 224 25.70 -1.31 6.05
C ALA A 224 26.60 -1.01 4.84
N ARG A 225 26.19 -0.09 3.97
CA ARG A 225 26.99 0.34 2.80
C ARG A 225 28.26 1.08 3.19
N THR A 226 28.21 1.90 4.24
CA THR A 226 29.40 2.58 4.78
C THR A 226 30.43 1.57 5.30
N GLN A 227 29.99 0.50 5.97
CA GLN A 227 30.87 -0.56 6.47
C GLN A 227 31.53 -1.39 5.34
N VAL A 228 30.79 -1.65 4.25
CA VAL A 228 31.31 -2.34 3.07
C VAL A 228 32.35 -1.48 2.34
N GLY A 229 32.06 -0.20 2.11
CA GLY A 229 33.01 0.72 1.47
C GLY A 229 34.32 0.92 2.26
N ALA A 230 34.26 0.82 3.60
CA ALA A 230 35.44 0.85 4.46
C ALA A 230 36.31 -0.42 4.34
N SER A 231 35.73 -1.57 3.99
CA SER A 231 36.46 -2.83 3.84
C SER A 231 37.16 -2.94 2.47
N GLU A 232 36.60 -2.34 1.42
CA GLU A 232 37.18 -2.37 0.07
C GLU A 232 38.41 -1.43 -0.07
N HIS A 233 38.47 -0.33 0.68
CA HIS A 233 39.64 0.55 0.70
C HIS A 233 40.86 -0.02 1.47
N GLY A 234 40.72 -1.18 2.12
CA GLY A 234 41.79 -1.87 2.84
C GLY A 234 42.58 -2.91 2.02
N GLN A 235 42.18 -3.20 0.77
CA GLN A 235 42.85 -4.20 -0.07
C GLN A 235 43.53 -3.54 -1.27
N THR A 236 44.79 -3.15 -1.09
CA THR A 236 45.71 -2.98 -2.22
C THR A 236 46.03 -4.37 -2.80
N PRO A 237 45.99 -4.55 -4.14
CA PRO A 237 46.42 -5.81 -4.75
C PRO A 237 47.95 -5.85 -4.79
N SER A 238 48.57 -6.41 -3.73
CA SER A 238 50.00 -6.75 -3.74
C SER A 238 50.16 -8.26 -3.88
N SER A 239 50.39 -8.72 -5.10
CA SER A 239 50.99 -10.03 -5.36
C SER A 239 51.47 -10.12 -6.81
N ALA A 240 52.69 -9.65 -7.05
CA ALA A 240 53.61 -10.28 -8.00
C ALA A 240 55.04 -9.76 -7.78
N GLN A 241 55.82 -10.40 -6.91
CA GLN A 241 57.27 -10.50 -7.13
C GLN A 241 57.88 -11.71 -6.38
N PRO A 242 58.79 -12.48 -7.03
CA PRO A 242 59.46 -13.64 -6.44
C PRO A 242 60.71 -13.24 -5.62
N PRO A 243 61.28 -14.16 -4.82
CA PRO A 243 62.22 -13.82 -3.76
C PRO A 243 63.69 -13.89 -4.22
N ASN A 244 64.53 -12.93 -3.79
CA ASN A 244 65.90 -13.24 -3.37
C ASN A 244 66.58 -12.11 -2.58
N ALA A 245 67.19 -12.51 -1.45
CA ALA A 245 68.33 -11.99 -0.65
C ALA A 245 68.75 -10.50 -0.80
N THR A 246 69.04 -9.71 0.25
CA THR A 246 69.94 -9.90 1.43
C THR A 246 69.77 -8.67 2.36
N PRO A 247 70.22 -8.67 3.64
CA PRO A 247 69.93 -7.60 4.60
C PRO A 247 71.10 -6.61 4.77
N SER A 248 70.80 -5.33 4.92
CA SER A 248 71.77 -4.37 5.50
C SER A 248 71.07 -3.23 6.24
N SER A 249 71.52 -3.03 7.46
CA SER A 249 71.09 -2.08 8.49
C SER A 249 71.41 -0.63 8.16
N THR A 250 70.51 0.31 8.48
CA THR A 250 70.84 1.60 9.13
C THR A 250 69.56 2.29 9.61
N ALA A 251 69.63 2.86 10.82
CA ALA A 251 68.56 3.56 11.52
C ALA A 251 68.51 5.06 11.14
N PRO A 252 67.86 5.93 11.93
CA PRO A 252 66.50 6.45 11.72
C PRO A 252 66.50 7.93 11.31
N SER A 253 65.45 8.39 10.63
CA SER A 253 65.21 9.83 10.46
C SER A 253 63.73 10.15 10.49
N SER A 254 63.40 10.98 11.47
CA SER A 254 62.18 11.72 11.69
C SER A 254 61.72 12.50 10.46
N SER A 255 60.43 12.40 10.14
CA SER A 255 59.69 13.48 9.49
C SER A 255 58.23 13.42 9.94
N GLY A 256 57.84 14.42 10.72
CA GLY A 256 56.43 14.70 10.99
C GLY A 256 55.71 14.94 9.68
N GLY A 257 54.61 14.23 9.50
CA GLY A 257 53.61 14.47 8.48
C GLY A 257 52.27 14.30 9.16
N GLU A 258 51.56 15.40 9.33
CA GLU A 258 50.19 15.44 9.83
C GLU A 258 49.35 14.48 8.99
N HIS A 259 48.79 13.45 9.63
CA HIS A 259 47.71 12.66 9.04
C HIS A 259 46.45 13.52 9.09
N PRO A 260 45.87 13.98 7.97
CA PRO A 260 44.46 14.34 7.98
C PRO A 260 43.70 13.02 8.11
N SER A 261 42.98 12.89 9.22
CA SER A 261 42.03 11.81 9.49
C SER A 261 41.12 11.63 8.27
N GLN A 262 41.41 10.65 7.41
CA GLN A 262 40.52 10.24 6.33
C GLN A 262 39.29 9.61 6.97
N ALA A 263 38.28 10.44 7.26
CA ALA A 263 36.95 9.98 7.56
C ALA A 263 36.49 9.16 6.35
N THR A 264 36.22 7.87 6.56
CA THR A 264 35.58 7.01 5.56
C THR A 264 34.38 7.76 4.99
N PRO A 265 34.24 7.89 3.65
CA PRO A 265 33.14 8.64 3.07
C PRO A 265 31.82 7.97 3.48
N LEU A 266 31.05 8.66 4.32
CA LEU A 266 29.71 8.24 4.73
C LEU A 266 28.84 8.10 3.49
N ASP A 267 28.08 7.01 3.39
CA ASP A 267 27.15 6.78 2.27
C ASP A 267 26.15 7.96 2.14
N ALA A 268 25.85 8.37 0.91
CA ALA A 268 24.99 9.51 0.63
C ALA A 268 23.60 9.37 1.27
N LEU A 269 23.08 8.14 1.34
CA LEU A 269 21.81 7.83 1.98
C LEU A 269 21.87 8.05 3.50
N LEU A 270 22.96 7.63 4.14
CA LEU A 270 23.17 7.85 5.57
C LEU A 270 23.34 9.34 5.88
N LYS A 271 24.11 10.04 5.04
CA LYS A 271 24.36 11.48 5.17
C LYS A 271 23.09 12.31 5.05
N ALA A 272 22.14 11.90 4.20
CA ALA A 272 20.85 12.56 4.03
C ALA A 272 19.82 12.16 5.12
N SER A 273 19.78 10.90 5.52
CA SER A 273 18.76 10.40 6.46
C SER A 273 18.93 10.89 7.90
N MET A 274 20.16 11.03 8.39
CA MET A 274 20.42 11.53 9.75
C MET A 274 19.90 12.96 10.01
N PRO A 275 20.22 13.98 9.20
CA PRO A 275 19.71 15.33 9.43
C PRO A 275 18.19 15.41 9.25
N THR A 276 17.62 14.62 8.34
CA THR A 276 16.16 14.54 8.17
C THR A 276 15.50 14.00 9.44
N LEU A 277 15.99 12.89 9.99
CA LEU A 277 15.49 12.35 11.26
C LEU A 277 15.53 13.39 12.39
N ILE A 278 16.66 14.08 12.55
CA ILE A 278 16.82 15.11 13.59
C ILE A 278 15.81 16.25 13.37
N THR A 279 15.57 16.64 12.12
CA THR A 279 14.61 17.69 11.78
C THR A 279 13.18 17.29 12.15
N HIS A 280 12.77 16.06 11.84
CA HIS A 280 11.46 15.55 12.24
C HIS A 280 11.32 15.42 13.76
N LEU A 281 12.36 14.97 14.46
CA LEU A 281 12.34 14.92 15.93
C LEU A 281 12.22 16.32 16.56
N LYS A 282 12.89 17.33 15.98
CA LYS A 282 12.75 18.72 16.42
C LYS A 282 11.36 19.27 16.16
N ALA A 283 10.77 18.98 14.99
CA ALA A 283 9.41 19.38 14.65
C ALA A 283 8.40 18.73 15.62
N PHE A 284 8.53 17.43 15.87
CA PHE A 284 7.71 16.72 16.86
C PHE A 284 7.87 17.32 18.27
N ALA A 285 9.10 17.55 18.72
CA ALA A 285 9.38 18.17 20.02
C ALA A 285 8.85 19.61 20.15
N ALA A 286 8.62 20.30 19.03
CA ALA A 286 7.98 21.63 19.01
C ALA A 286 6.46 21.56 19.16
N LEU A 287 5.83 20.44 18.79
CA LEU A 287 4.40 20.20 18.99
C LEU A 287 4.07 19.82 20.44
N VAL A 288 5.03 19.28 21.19
CA VAL A 288 4.80 18.88 22.58
C VAL A 288 4.52 20.11 23.46
N PRO A 289 3.41 20.13 24.25
CA PRO A 289 3.06 21.25 25.10
C PRO A 289 4.17 21.61 26.10
N ARG A 290 4.37 22.91 26.31
CA ARG A 290 5.29 23.48 27.31
C ARG A 290 4.52 24.32 28.32
N PRO A 291 4.86 24.29 29.63
CA PRO A 291 5.93 23.48 30.24
C PRO A 291 5.58 21.98 30.27
N HIS A 292 6.60 21.12 30.17
CA HIS A 292 6.41 19.68 30.26
C HIS A 292 5.94 19.28 31.67
N GLN A 293 4.88 18.49 31.75
CA GLN A 293 4.35 17.93 33.00
C GLN A 293 4.60 16.42 33.05
N ILE A 294 4.75 15.88 34.25
CA ILE A 294 4.86 14.43 34.46
C ILE A 294 3.49 13.81 34.15
N LEU A 295 3.47 12.79 33.29
CA LEU A 295 2.26 12.03 32.97
C LEU A 295 1.85 11.16 34.17
N GLU A 296 0.99 11.70 35.02
CA GLU A 296 0.29 10.96 36.07
C GLU A 296 -1.16 10.68 35.66
N PRO A 297 -1.54 9.40 35.46
CA PRO A 297 -2.87 9.03 34.93
C PRO A 297 -4.05 9.33 35.87
N ALA A 298 -3.80 9.84 37.08
CA ALA A 298 -4.81 10.13 38.10
C ALA A 298 -4.78 11.57 38.64
N SER A 299 -4.08 12.49 37.95
CA SER A 299 -3.99 13.88 38.44
C SER A 299 -5.32 14.63 38.30
N GLU A 300 -5.84 15.14 39.42
CA GLU A 300 -7.09 15.91 39.47
C GLU A 300 -6.89 17.42 39.28
N SER A 301 -5.65 17.90 39.11
CA SER A 301 -5.39 19.33 38.99
C SER A 301 -5.90 19.88 37.65
N GLN A 302 -6.47 21.08 37.68
CA GLN A 302 -6.96 21.74 36.47
C GLN A 302 -5.84 21.99 35.45
N GLU A 303 -4.64 22.31 35.92
CA GLU A 303 -3.45 22.49 35.08
C GLU A 303 -3.02 21.20 34.38
N ALA A 304 -3.18 20.04 35.03
CA ALA A 304 -2.93 18.75 34.40
C ALA A 304 -3.99 18.44 33.34
N ARG A 305 -5.28 18.71 33.63
CA ARG A 305 -6.37 18.54 32.65
C ARG A 305 -6.16 19.39 31.39
N ASP A 306 -5.77 20.64 31.56
CA ASP A 306 -5.51 21.55 30.44
C ASP A 306 -4.27 21.10 29.63
N TYR A 307 -3.25 20.53 30.29
CA TYR A 307 -2.09 19.92 29.62
C TYR A 307 -2.48 18.65 28.85
N TYR A 308 -3.27 17.76 29.45
CA TYR A 308 -3.79 16.55 28.81
C TYR A 308 -4.68 16.89 27.60
N SER A 309 -5.50 17.94 27.71
CA SER A 309 -6.30 18.43 26.57
C SER A 309 -5.41 18.81 25.39
N LYS A 310 -4.34 19.59 25.64
CA LYS A 310 -3.38 20.01 24.60
C LYS A 310 -2.55 18.87 24.01
N MET A 311 -2.43 17.73 24.70
CA MET A 311 -1.71 16.56 24.22
C MET A 311 -2.60 15.60 23.41
N MET A 312 -3.92 15.69 23.57
CA MET A 312 -4.91 14.90 22.82
C MET A 312 -5.32 15.57 21.51
N GLU A 313 -5.09 16.88 21.38
CA GLU A 313 -5.17 17.66 20.13
C GLU A 313 -3.94 17.43 19.24
#